data_AF-A0A1F8F2Z9-F1
#
_entry.id   AF-A0A1F8F2Z9-F1
#
_cell.length_a   1.000
_cell.length_b   1.000
_cell.length_c   1.000
_cell.angle_alpha   90.00
_cell.angle_beta   90.00
_cell.angle_gamma   90.00
#
_symmetry.space_group_name_H-M   'P 1'
#
loop_
_entity.id
_entity.type
_entity.pdbx_description
1 polymer ?
#
loop_
_entity_poly.entity_id
_entity_poly.type
_entity_poly.pdbx_seq_one_letter_code
_entity_poly.pdbx_strand_id
1 'polypeptide(L)'
;MTRKVLTLCLVHDHSRILLGMKKRGMGAGLSAEKQGFGMGKWNGFGGKVEQGETLEEAARREVFEEAGIQAIDLEKMGEIEIEFVNDPQILKVHIFKVASFTGKPVESDEMKPQWFNVDEIPFDQMWPDDKYWLPVFLRGKKFKAKFVLQGQDNIIDQKLEILDA
;
A
#
# COMPACT_ATOMS: atom_id res chain seq x y z
N MET A 1 -18.98 -4.79 -11.94
CA MET A 1 -17.87 -4.56 -10.99
C MET A 1 -16.58 -5.00 -11.66
N THR A 2 -15.63 -4.09 -11.86
CA THR A 2 -14.28 -4.42 -12.34
C THR A 2 -13.33 -4.50 -11.16
N ARG A 3 -12.35 -5.41 -11.19
CA ARG A 3 -11.33 -5.53 -10.14
C ARG A 3 -9.99 -5.10 -10.70
N LYS A 4 -9.33 -4.17 -10.01
CA LYS A 4 -7.98 -3.72 -10.33
C LYS A 4 -7.03 -4.32 -9.30
N VAL A 5 -6.07 -5.12 -9.76
CA VAL A 5 -5.12 -5.81 -8.89
C VAL A 5 -3.90 -4.91 -8.70
N LEU A 6 -3.54 -4.71 -7.43
CA LEU A 6 -2.46 -3.85 -6.99
C LEU A 6 -1.56 -4.62 -6.03
N THR A 7 -0.32 -4.16 -5.90
CA THR A 7 0.62 -4.59 -4.86
C THR A 7 0.92 -3.42 -3.93
N LEU A 8 1.31 -3.72 -2.69
CA LEU A 8 1.84 -2.74 -1.76
C LEU A 8 2.90 -3.41 -0.90
N CYS A 9 4.13 -2.93 -1.01
CA CYS A 9 5.31 -3.37 -0.29
C CYS A 9 5.55 -2.47 0.92
N LEU A 10 5.74 -3.10 2.07
CA LEU A 10 6.21 -2.46 3.30
C LEU A 10 7.60 -2.98 3.62
N VAL A 11 8.59 -2.09 3.49
CA VAL A 11 9.98 -2.36 3.87
C VAL A 11 10.14 -2.06 5.34
N HIS A 12 10.50 -3.07 6.13
CA HIS A 12 10.47 -3.02 7.59
C HIS A 12 11.63 -3.80 8.20
N ASP A 13 12.32 -3.22 9.20
CA ASP A 13 13.48 -3.80 9.87
C ASP A 13 13.25 -4.06 11.38
N HIS A 14 12.04 -4.51 11.74
CA HIS A 14 11.53 -4.63 13.12
C HIS A 14 11.24 -3.28 13.80
N SER A 15 12.22 -2.38 13.84
CA SER A 15 12.12 -1.11 14.57
C SER A 15 11.59 0.05 13.73
N ARG A 16 11.82 0.01 12.41
CA ARG A 16 11.46 1.08 11.49
C ARG A 16 10.74 0.55 10.27
N ILE A 17 9.95 1.41 9.68
CA ILE A 17 9.25 1.17 8.42
C ILE A 17 9.62 2.29 7.43
N LEU A 18 9.85 1.92 6.17
CA LEU A 18 10.05 2.87 5.10
C LEU A 18 8.69 3.19 4.48
N LEU A 19 8.33 4.47 4.47
CA LEU A 19 7.14 4.98 3.79
C LEU A 19 7.56 5.98 2.73
N GLY A 20 6.77 6.14 1.68
CA GLY A 20 6.93 7.22 0.71
C GLY A 20 5.78 8.21 0.79
N MET A 21 6.10 9.49 0.80
CA MET A 21 5.09 10.53 0.60
C MET A 21 4.79 10.64 -0.89
N LYS A 22 3.54 10.43 -1.26
CA LYS A 22 3.09 10.51 -2.66
C LYS A 22 3.17 11.94 -3.17
N LYS A 23 4.02 12.18 -4.17
CA LYS A 23 4.16 13.46 -4.88
C LYS A 23 3.09 13.65 -5.95
N ARG A 24 2.41 12.58 -6.35
CA ARG A 24 1.32 12.55 -7.33
C ARG A 24 0.12 11.79 -6.77
N GLY A 25 -1.08 12.14 -7.22
CA GLY A 25 -2.29 11.39 -6.87
C GLY A 25 -2.36 10.05 -7.59
N MET A 26 -3.40 9.26 -7.30
CA MET A 26 -3.57 7.95 -7.94
C MET A 26 -3.61 8.06 -9.47
N GLY A 27 -2.83 7.21 -10.15
CA GLY A 27 -2.63 7.27 -11.59
C GLY A 27 -3.79 6.74 -12.45
N ALA A 28 -3.52 6.66 -13.77
CA ALA A 28 -4.49 6.35 -14.82
C ALA A 28 -5.39 5.12 -14.56
N GLY A 29 -6.62 5.14 -15.09
CA GLY A 29 -7.60 4.05 -14.93
C GLY A 29 -8.36 4.09 -13.61
N LEU A 30 -8.40 5.25 -12.98
CA LEU A 30 -9.41 5.68 -12.02
C LEU A 30 -10.20 6.85 -12.64
N SER A 31 -11.36 7.16 -12.08
CA SER A 31 -12.18 8.28 -12.54
C SER A 31 -11.45 9.63 -12.36
N ALA A 32 -11.85 10.63 -13.15
CA ALA A 32 -11.16 11.94 -13.19
C ALA A 32 -11.14 12.61 -11.82
N GLU A 33 -12.21 12.47 -11.04
CA GLU A 33 -12.31 12.99 -9.67
C GLU A 33 -11.34 12.34 -8.68
N LYS A 34 -10.68 11.23 -9.04
CA LYS A 34 -9.73 10.49 -8.19
C LYS A 34 -8.27 10.65 -8.60
N GLN A 35 -7.97 11.34 -9.70
CA GLN A 35 -6.59 11.50 -10.19
C GLN A 35 -5.67 12.23 -9.20
N GLY A 36 -6.24 13.01 -8.26
CA GLY A 36 -5.49 13.68 -7.18
C GLY A 36 -5.46 12.92 -5.85
N PHE A 37 -6.19 11.81 -5.72
CA PHE A 37 -6.33 11.13 -4.43
C PHE A 37 -4.99 10.58 -3.92
N GLY A 38 -4.78 10.68 -2.62
CA GLY A 38 -3.57 10.16 -1.97
C GLY A 38 -2.31 11.01 -2.15
N MET A 39 -2.34 12.09 -2.95
CA MET A 39 -1.23 13.03 -3.00
C MET A 39 -0.99 13.65 -1.62
N GLY A 40 0.26 13.72 -1.18
CA GLY A 40 0.66 14.17 0.15
C GLY A 40 0.48 13.14 1.26
N LYS A 41 -0.13 11.98 0.99
CA LYS A 41 -0.23 10.89 1.97
C LYS A 41 1.03 10.04 1.99
N TRP A 42 1.39 9.55 3.18
CA TRP A 42 2.40 8.51 3.35
C TRP A 42 1.81 7.14 3.06
N ASN A 43 2.56 6.28 2.39
CA ASN A 43 2.15 4.90 2.12
C ASN A 43 3.37 3.97 1.96
N GLY A 44 3.13 2.66 1.88
CA GLY A 44 4.06 1.73 1.28
C GLY A 44 4.25 1.98 -0.22
N PHE A 45 5.09 1.16 -0.84
CA PHE A 45 5.47 1.29 -2.24
C PHE A 45 4.74 0.27 -3.09
N GLY A 46 4.12 0.67 -4.19
CA GLY A 46 3.33 -0.27 -4.95
C GLY A 46 2.38 0.36 -5.96
N GLY A 47 2.01 -0.48 -6.92
CA GLY A 47 1.15 -0.07 -8.01
C GLY A 47 0.46 -1.27 -8.66
N LYS A 48 0.17 -1.14 -9.95
CA LYS A 48 -0.67 -2.13 -10.65
C LYS A 48 0.15 -3.33 -11.06
N VAL A 49 -0.51 -4.48 -11.06
CA VAL A 49 0.03 -5.68 -11.70
C VAL A 49 -0.21 -5.57 -13.20
N GLU A 50 0.85 -5.64 -14.00
CA GLU A 50 0.75 -5.56 -15.46
C GLU A 50 0.41 -6.92 -16.09
N GLN A 51 0.02 -6.90 -17.37
CA GLN A 51 -0.32 -8.11 -18.09
C GLN A 51 0.91 -9.02 -18.24
N GLY A 52 0.81 -10.24 -17.73
CA GLY A 52 1.89 -11.23 -17.80
C GLY A 52 2.82 -11.22 -16.57
N GLU A 53 2.66 -10.26 -15.67
CA GLU A 53 3.38 -10.24 -14.39
C GLU A 53 2.67 -11.09 -13.33
N THR A 54 3.47 -11.76 -12.51
CA THR A 54 3.04 -12.28 -11.20
C THR A 54 2.93 -11.14 -10.18
N LEU A 55 2.25 -11.41 -9.06
CA LEU A 55 2.15 -10.43 -7.96
C LEU A 55 3.53 -10.06 -7.41
N GLU A 56 4.44 -11.01 -7.31
CA GLU A 56 5.79 -10.76 -6.77
C GLU A 56 6.64 -9.96 -7.75
N GLU A 57 6.55 -10.22 -9.06
CA GLU A 57 7.25 -9.42 -10.07
C GLU A 57 6.78 -7.96 -10.03
N ALA A 58 5.47 -7.72 -10.02
CA ALA A 58 4.92 -6.37 -9.89
C ALA A 58 5.37 -5.69 -8.59
N ALA A 59 5.31 -6.40 -7.45
CA ALA A 59 5.74 -5.89 -6.15
C ALA A 59 7.23 -5.47 -6.14
N ARG A 60 8.11 -6.24 -6.79
CA ARG A 60 9.55 -5.94 -6.91
C ARG A 60 9.82 -4.77 -7.86
N ARG A 61 9.10 -4.71 -8.99
CA ARG A 61 9.22 -3.61 -9.96
C ARG A 61 8.82 -2.29 -9.30
N GLU A 62 7.64 -2.23 -8.69
CA GLU A 62 7.09 -1.00 -8.11
C GLU A 62 7.96 -0.47 -6.96
N VAL A 63 8.40 -1.32 -6.02
CA VAL A 63 9.27 -0.87 -4.91
C VAL A 63 10.64 -0.38 -5.40
N PHE A 64 11.13 -0.93 -6.52
CA PHE A 64 12.36 -0.46 -7.15
C PHE A 64 12.15 0.88 -7.87
N GLU A 65 11.07 1.03 -8.63
CA GLU A 65 10.73 2.27 -9.35
C GLU A 65 10.46 3.44 -8.40
N GLU A 66 9.70 3.21 -7.34
CA GLU A 66 9.27 4.28 -6.43
C GLU A 66 10.33 4.66 -5.38
N ALA A 67 11.19 3.71 -4.97
CA ALA A 67 12.12 3.91 -3.86
C ALA A 67 13.57 3.50 -4.13
N GLY A 68 13.90 2.95 -5.30
CA GLY A 68 15.25 2.43 -5.58
C GLY A 68 15.65 1.20 -4.75
N ILE A 69 14.67 0.54 -4.11
CA ILE A 69 14.90 -0.61 -3.23
C ILE A 69 14.74 -1.90 -4.01
N GLN A 70 15.75 -2.77 -3.94
CA GLN A 70 15.70 -4.11 -4.48
C GLN A 70 15.23 -5.08 -3.39
N ALA A 71 13.94 -5.41 -3.38
CA ALA A 71 13.41 -6.43 -2.47
C ALA A 71 14.05 -7.79 -2.78
N ILE A 72 14.51 -8.51 -1.76
CA ILE A 72 15.04 -9.88 -1.86
C ILE A 72 13.98 -10.85 -1.34
N ASP A 73 13.65 -10.78 -0.04
CA ASP A 73 12.62 -11.62 0.56
C ASP A 73 11.28 -10.87 0.63
N LEU A 74 10.33 -11.31 -0.20
CA LEU A 74 8.94 -10.88 -0.19
C LEU A 74 8.08 -11.93 0.51
N GLU A 75 7.32 -11.51 1.52
CA GLU A 75 6.29 -12.34 2.13
C GLU A 75 4.92 -11.69 1.95
N LYS A 76 3.96 -12.44 1.38
CA LYS A 76 2.58 -11.98 1.30
C LYS A 76 1.93 -12.02 2.69
N MET A 77 1.58 -10.83 3.19
CA MET A 77 1.01 -10.65 4.53
C MET A 77 -0.49 -10.45 4.51
N GLY A 78 -1.06 -9.92 3.45
CA GLY A 78 -2.50 -9.68 3.43
C GLY A 78 -3.10 -9.34 2.09
N GLU A 79 -4.41 -9.17 2.13
CA GLU A 79 -5.23 -8.76 1.00
C GLU A 79 -6.27 -7.76 1.48
N ILE A 80 -6.38 -6.63 0.77
CA ILE A 80 -7.34 -5.57 1.08
C ILE A 80 -8.20 -5.31 -0.15
N GLU A 81 -9.51 -5.35 0.01
CA GLU A 81 -10.46 -4.85 -0.99
C GLU A 81 -10.92 -3.45 -0.61
N ILE A 82 -10.64 -2.47 -1.46
CA ILE A 82 -11.11 -1.09 -1.31
C ILE A 82 -12.22 -0.83 -2.31
N GLU A 83 -13.37 -0.41 -1.81
CA GLU A 83 -14.51 0.06 -2.60
C GLU A 83 -14.72 1.55 -2.35
N PHE A 84 -15.11 2.27 -3.39
CA PHE A 84 -15.54 3.66 -3.25
C PHE A 84 -17.02 3.77 -3.57
N VAL A 85 -17.76 4.55 -2.77
CA VAL A 85 -19.17 4.84 -3.04
C VAL A 85 -19.34 5.41 -4.44
N ASN A 86 -20.31 4.86 -5.18
CA ASN A 86 -20.61 5.22 -6.56
C ASN A 86 -19.50 4.90 -7.59
N ASP A 87 -18.50 4.09 -7.23
CA ASP A 87 -17.52 3.55 -8.18
C ASP A 87 -17.70 2.03 -8.35
N PRO A 88 -17.96 1.53 -9.58
CA PRO A 88 -18.06 0.10 -9.84
C PRO A 88 -16.69 -0.63 -9.84
N GLN A 89 -15.57 0.08 -9.70
CA GLN A 89 -14.24 -0.49 -9.60
C GLN A 89 -13.88 -0.80 -8.15
N ILE A 90 -13.41 -2.03 -7.92
CA ILE A 90 -12.85 -2.49 -6.66
C ILE A 90 -11.33 -2.54 -6.80
N LEU A 91 -10.60 -1.95 -5.86
CA LEU A 91 -9.15 -2.08 -5.79
C LEU A 91 -8.81 -3.27 -4.90
N LYS A 92 -8.13 -4.26 -5.46
CA LYS A 92 -7.67 -5.45 -4.75
C LYS A 92 -6.17 -5.33 -4.51
N VAL A 93 -5.78 -4.95 -3.30
CA VAL A 93 -4.40 -4.69 -2.93
C VAL A 93 -3.80 -5.91 -2.22
N HIS A 94 -2.70 -6.43 -2.75
CA HIS A 94 -1.92 -7.48 -2.11
C HIS A 94 -0.77 -6.89 -1.32
N ILE A 95 -0.78 -7.12 -0.01
CA ILE A 95 0.19 -6.53 0.93
C ILE A 95 1.37 -7.49 1.08
N PHE A 96 2.57 -6.98 0.85
CA PHE A 96 3.81 -7.70 0.99
C PHE A 96 4.72 -7.05 2.03
N LYS A 97 5.37 -7.89 2.85
CA LYS A 97 6.50 -7.51 3.68
C LYS A 97 7.78 -7.72 2.89
N VAL A 98 8.66 -6.73 2.90
CA VAL A 98 10.04 -6.86 2.42
C VAL A 98 10.94 -7.01 3.64
N ALA A 99 11.35 -8.25 3.94
CA ALA A 99 12.14 -8.57 5.14
C ALA A 99 13.64 -8.36 4.93
N SER A 100 14.10 -8.49 3.69
CA SER A 100 15.49 -8.24 3.29
C SER A 100 15.51 -7.54 1.92
N PHE A 101 16.46 -6.61 1.76
CA PHE A 101 16.57 -5.78 0.56
C PHE A 101 17.99 -5.23 0.39
N THR A 102 18.29 -4.80 -0.82
CA THR A 102 19.50 -4.05 -1.17
C THR A 102 19.15 -2.67 -1.72
N GLY A 103 20.15 -1.79 -1.79
CA GLY A 103 19.97 -0.40 -2.20
C GLY A 103 19.73 0.54 -1.02
N LYS A 104 19.62 1.83 -1.34
CA LYS A 104 19.25 2.89 -0.39
C LYS A 104 17.99 3.57 -0.91
N PRO A 105 17.07 4.00 -0.05
CA PRO A 105 15.89 4.73 -0.50
C PRO A 105 16.29 5.97 -1.30
N VAL A 106 15.73 6.14 -2.49
CA VAL A 106 15.95 7.29 -3.37
C VAL A 106 14.60 7.93 -3.69
N GLU A 107 14.55 9.26 -3.66
CA GLU A 107 13.38 10.01 -4.11
C GLU A 107 13.19 9.84 -5.62
N SER A 108 11.96 9.48 -6.01
CA SER A 108 11.53 9.40 -7.39
C SER A 108 10.64 10.59 -7.76
N ASP A 109 10.18 10.62 -9.01
CA ASP A 109 9.18 11.58 -9.45
C ASP A 109 7.81 11.39 -8.76
N GLU A 110 7.56 10.19 -8.23
CA GLU A 110 6.27 9.79 -7.68
C GLU A 110 6.26 9.74 -6.14
N MET A 111 7.37 9.38 -5.53
CA MET A 111 7.47 9.10 -4.10
C MET A 111 8.70 9.75 -3.48
N LYS A 112 8.55 10.30 -2.28
CA LYS A 112 9.65 10.73 -1.42
C LYS A 112 9.79 9.78 -0.22
N PRO A 113 10.72 8.81 -0.26
CA PRO A 113 10.90 7.84 0.82
C PRO A 113 11.46 8.47 2.11
N GLN A 114 10.99 7.97 3.26
CA GLN A 114 11.48 8.32 4.58
C GLN A 114 11.29 7.13 5.55
N TRP A 115 12.28 6.92 6.40
CA TRP A 115 12.18 5.96 7.51
C TRP A 115 11.43 6.58 8.69
N PHE A 116 10.53 5.82 9.27
CA PHE A 116 9.82 6.14 10.51
C PHE A 116 10.07 5.02 11.52
N ASN A 117 10.24 5.38 12.80
CA ASN A 117 10.11 4.38 13.87
C ASN A 117 8.66 3.88 13.91
N VAL A 118 8.45 2.61 14.25
CA VAL A 118 7.12 1.99 14.22
C VAL A 118 6.10 2.64 15.18
N ASP A 119 6.58 3.31 16.23
CA ASP A 119 5.81 4.09 17.20
C ASP A 119 5.57 5.55 16.76
N GLU A 120 6.25 6.01 15.70
CA GLU A 120 6.16 7.37 15.15
C GLU A 120 5.51 7.39 13.75
N ILE A 121 4.81 6.32 13.38
CA ILE A 121 4.10 6.23 12.09
C ILE A 121 3.04 7.35 12.02
N PRO A 122 3.05 8.20 10.97
CA PRO A 122 2.19 9.37 10.88
C PRO A 122 0.79 9.02 10.36
N PHE A 123 0.02 8.22 11.10
CA PHE A 123 -1.29 7.72 10.66
C PHE A 123 -2.27 8.81 10.19
N ASP A 124 -2.23 10.00 10.78
CA ASP A 124 -3.09 11.14 10.39
C ASP A 124 -2.77 11.69 8.98
N GLN A 125 -1.59 11.36 8.45
CA GLN A 125 -1.15 11.71 7.10
C GLN A 125 -1.13 10.48 6.17
N MET A 126 -1.76 9.37 6.55
CA MET A 126 -1.84 8.13 5.77
C MET A 126 -3.27 7.92 5.24
N TRP A 127 -3.51 6.80 4.56
CA TRP A 127 -4.87 6.42 4.22
C TRP A 127 -5.67 6.08 5.49
N PRO A 128 -6.97 6.43 5.57
CA PRO A 128 -7.74 6.26 6.79
C PRO A 128 -7.88 4.79 7.21
N ASP A 129 -7.69 3.84 6.28
CA ASP A 129 -7.75 2.40 6.53
C ASP A 129 -6.45 1.85 7.14
N ASP A 130 -5.31 2.53 6.93
CA ASP A 130 -3.99 2.08 7.38
C ASP A 130 -3.94 1.89 8.90
N LYS A 131 -4.65 2.74 9.66
CA LYS A 131 -4.74 2.64 11.13
C LYS A 131 -5.36 1.33 11.64
N TYR A 132 -6.08 0.58 10.79
CA TYR A 132 -6.69 -0.69 11.18
C TYR A 132 -5.80 -1.89 10.85
N TRP A 133 -5.29 -1.95 9.62
CA TRP A 133 -4.58 -3.14 9.13
C TRP A 133 -3.07 -3.07 9.38
N LEU A 134 -2.44 -1.88 9.38
CA LEU A 134 -0.99 -1.75 9.56
C LEU A 134 -0.54 -2.23 10.96
N PRO A 135 -1.26 -1.97 12.06
CA PRO A 135 -0.92 -2.57 13.35
C PRO A 135 -0.96 -4.11 13.37
N VAL A 136 -1.84 -4.73 12.58
CA VAL A 136 -1.89 -6.20 12.42
C VAL A 136 -0.65 -6.68 11.67
N PHE A 137 -0.30 -6.00 10.57
CA PHE A 137 0.93 -6.26 9.81
C PHE A 137 2.18 -6.16 10.69
N LEU A 138 2.30 -5.11 11.50
CA LEU A 138 3.47 -4.86 12.37
C LEU A 138 3.62 -5.93 13.47
N ARG A 139 2.53 -6.58 13.88
CA ARG A 139 2.56 -7.75 14.78
C ARG A 139 2.93 -9.06 14.07
N GLY A 140 3.23 -9.02 12.77
CA GLY A 140 3.57 -10.20 11.97
C GLY A 140 2.38 -11.11 11.69
N LYS A 141 1.15 -10.61 11.77
CA LYS A 141 -0.07 -11.40 11.56
C LYS A 141 -0.58 -11.22 10.12
N LYS A 142 -1.06 -12.31 9.53
CA LYS A 142 -1.67 -12.27 8.19
C LYS A 142 -3.13 -11.83 8.30
N PHE A 143 -3.66 -11.21 7.24
CA PHE A 143 -5.03 -10.66 7.29
C PHE A 143 -5.73 -10.58 5.94
N LYS A 144 -7.05 -10.48 6.00
CA LYS A 144 -7.92 -10.01 4.92
C LYS A 144 -8.71 -8.82 5.42
N ALA A 145 -8.85 -7.80 4.60
CA ALA A 145 -9.65 -6.64 4.94
C ALA A 145 -10.51 -6.18 3.77
N LYS A 146 -11.61 -5.50 4.10
CA LYS A 146 -12.45 -4.78 3.16
C LYS A 146 -12.76 -3.41 3.77
N PHE A 147 -12.62 -2.36 2.98
CA PHE A 147 -13.00 -1.00 3.37
C PHE A 147 -13.85 -0.37 2.27
N VAL A 148 -14.93 0.29 2.66
CA VAL A 148 -15.78 1.08 1.77
C VAL A 148 -15.62 2.54 2.13
N LEU A 149 -15.12 3.35 1.19
CA LEU A 149 -14.87 4.77 1.37
C LEU A 149 -15.88 5.64 0.63
N GLN A 150 -16.34 6.71 1.27
CA GLN A 150 -17.02 7.82 0.63
C GLN A 150 -16.01 8.98 0.48
N GLY A 151 -15.51 9.21 -0.73
CA GLY A 151 -14.35 10.07 -0.94
C GLY A 151 -13.04 9.36 -0.55
N GLN A 152 -11.99 10.11 -0.18
CA GLN A 152 -10.68 9.54 0.16
C GLN A 152 -10.38 9.43 1.66
N ASP A 153 -11.20 10.07 2.51
CA ASP A 153 -10.91 10.24 3.94
C ASP A 153 -11.99 9.65 4.86
N ASN A 154 -13.16 9.30 4.34
CA ASN A 154 -14.29 8.80 5.14
C ASN A 154 -14.58 7.32 4.86
N ILE A 155 -14.36 6.47 5.86
CA ILE A 155 -14.72 5.04 5.81
C ILE A 155 -16.14 4.87 6.32
N ILE A 156 -17.02 4.27 5.50
CA ILE A 156 -18.43 4.06 5.82
C ILE A 156 -18.77 2.61 6.18
N ASP A 157 -17.92 1.66 5.78
CA ASP A 157 -18.01 0.26 6.17
C ASP A 157 -16.62 -0.37 6.19
N GLN A 158 -16.39 -1.31 7.10
CA GLN A 158 -15.11 -1.99 7.23
C GLN A 158 -15.25 -3.41 7.79
N LYS A 159 -14.41 -4.30 7.29
CA LYS A 159 -14.21 -5.65 7.83
C LYS A 159 -12.72 -5.96 7.85
N LEU A 160 -12.24 -6.52 8.96
CA LEU A 160 -10.86 -6.99 9.11
C LEU A 160 -10.88 -8.37 9.76
N GLU A 161 -10.23 -9.33 9.10
CA GLU A 161 -10.12 -10.71 9.53
C GLU A 161 -8.64 -11.06 9.64
N ILE A 162 -8.21 -11.46 10.83
CA ILE A 162 -6.85 -11.95 11.05
C ILE A 162 -6.83 -13.43 10.68
N LEU A 163 -5.93 -13.79 9.76
CA LEU A 163 -5.68 -15.14 9.34
C LEU A 163 -4.59 -15.69 10.27
N ASP A 164 -4.99 -16.56 11.19
CA ASP A 164 -4.17 -17.27 12.18
C ASP A 164 -3.80 -16.48 13.46
N ALA A 165 -4.55 -16.78 14.52
CA ALA A 165 -4.21 -16.51 15.92
C ALA A 165 -3.20 -17.54 16.42
#